data_AF-A0A7S3FIM6-F1
#
_entry.id   AF-A0A7S3FIM6-F1
#
_cell.length_a   1.000
_cell.length_b   1.000
_cell.length_c   1.000
_cell.angle_alpha   90.00
_cell.angle_beta   90.00
_cell.angle_gamma   90.00
#
_symmetry.space_group_name_H-M   'P 1'
#
loop_
_entity.id
_entity.type
_entity.pdbx_description
1 polymer ?
#
loop_
_entity_poly.entity_id
_entity_poly.type
_entity_poly.pdbx_seq_one_letter_code
_entity_poly.pdbx_strand_id
1 'polypeptide(L)'
;AVARSRASAVASWAARARAEDVRVLDVRGKATFADYFVLGTGRSAAHLAMLASAAGEALSAHDREVLGHKRAKKGSAERQPEGLPSQGGSSDWVAVDLGGVVAHFFSGDARRYYAMESLWTHETGDTEPWRLSPRYDAAAGGEEGGARAPLAPLGRLPPHLRE
;
A
#
# COMPACT_ATOMS: atom_id res chain seq x y z
N ALA A 1 -1.94 -15.27 0.41
CA ALA A 1 -3.40 -15.47 0.59
C ALA A 1 -4.00 -14.37 1.49
N VAL A 2 -3.63 -14.29 2.78
CA VAL A 2 -4.19 -13.31 3.72
C VAL A 2 -3.74 -11.87 3.44
N ALA A 3 -2.42 -11.59 3.38
CA ALA A 3 -1.92 -10.22 3.14
C ALA A 3 -2.44 -9.61 1.82
N ARG A 4 -2.57 -10.43 0.77
CA ARG A 4 -3.19 -10.02 -0.50
C ARG A 4 -4.65 -9.62 -0.32
N SER A 5 -5.45 -10.46 0.37
CA SER A 5 -6.85 -10.17 0.65
C SER A 5 -7.01 -8.87 1.44
N ARG A 6 -6.14 -8.64 2.42
CA ARG A 6 -6.08 -7.40 3.19
C ARG A 6 -5.73 -6.19 2.31
N ALA A 7 -4.73 -6.30 1.43
CA ALA A 7 -4.35 -5.24 0.51
C ALA A 7 -5.51 -4.85 -0.43
N SER A 8 -6.19 -5.85 -1.01
CA SER A 8 -7.38 -5.64 -1.84
C SER A 8 -8.52 -4.97 -1.07
N ALA A 9 -8.73 -5.34 0.20
CA ALA A 9 -9.75 -4.73 1.05
C ALA A 9 -9.44 -3.26 1.34
N VAL A 10 -8.20 -2.95 1.72
CA VAL A 10 -7.75 -1.59 2.00
C VAL A 10 -7.84 -0.73 0.74
N ALA A 11 -7.42 -1.23 -0.43
CA ALA A 11 -7.54 -0.51 -1.69
C ALA A 11 -9.01 -0.24 -2.07
N SER A 12 -9.87 -1.25 -1.94
CA SER A 12 -11.31 -1.11 -2.23
C SER A 12 -11.97 -0.11 -1.30
N TRP A 13 -11.62 -0.14 -0.01
CA TRP A 13 -12.08 0.82 0.97
C TRP A 13 -11.58 2.24 0.65
N ALA A 14 -10.29 2.41 0.36
CA ALA A 14 -9.70 3.71 0.04
C ALA A 14 -10.39 4.35 -1.18
N ALA A 15 -10.66 3.56 -2.21
CA ALA A 15 -11.42 4.02 -3.38
C ALA A 15 -12.85 4.46 -3.02
N ARG A 16 -13.55 3.72 -2.13
CA ARG A 16 -14.89 4.11 -1.62
C ARG A 16 -14.83 5.35 -0.74
N ALA A 17 -13.76 5.51 0.03
CA ALA A 17 -13.42 6.71 0.78
C ALA A 17 -13.00 7.89 -0.12
N ARG A 18 -13.01 7.69 -1.44
CA ARG A 18 -12.69 8.65 -2.49
C ARG A 18 -11.22 9.03 -2.57
N ALA A 19 -10.29 8.18 -2.14
CA ALA A 19 -8.89 8.32 -2.52
C ALA A 19 -8.75 8.17 -4.05
N GLU A 20 -7.90 8.99 -4.65
CA GLU A 20 -7.61 8.99 -6.08
C GLU A 20 -6.37 8.13 -6.38
N ASP A 21 -6.24 7.66 -7.62
CA ASP A 21 -5.11 6.83 -8.10
C ASP A 21 -4.66 5.76 -7.09
N VAL A 22 -5.64 4.98 -6.64
CA VAL A 22 -5.40 3.88 -5.71
C VAL A 22 -4.62 2.79 -6.44
N ARG A 23 -3.50 2.33 -5.88
CA ARG A 23 -2.65 1.27 -6.45
C ARG A 23 -2.30 0.25 -5.38
N VAL A 24 -2.12 -0.99 -5.81
CA VAL A 24 -1.57 -2.05 -4.95
C VAL A 24 -0.25 -2.48 -5.56
N LEU A 25 0.83 -2.44 -4.78
CA LEU A 25 2.15 -2.88 -5.20
C LEU A 25 2.52 -4.14 -4.43
N ASP A 26 3.01 -5.15 -5.15
CA ASP A 26 3.64 -6.32 -4.55
C ASP A 26 5.10 -6.00 -4.25
N VAL A 27 5.45 -5.96 -2.98
CA VAL A 27 6.80 -5.60 -2.51
C VAL A 27 7.52 -6.80 -1.88
N ARG A 28 6.94 -8.00 -1.99
CA ARG A 28 7.57 -9.22 -1.49
C ARG A 28 8.90 -9.46 -2.17
N GLY A 29 9.92 -9.79 -1.38
CA GLY A 29 11.29 -9.97 -1.88
C GLY A 29 12.03 -8.67 -2.13
N LYS A 30 11.37 -7.50 -2.01
CA LYS A 30 11.99 -6.16 -2.06
C LYS A 30 11.99 -5.51 -0.67
N ALA A 31 10.88 -5.66 0.08
CA ALA A 31 10.73 -5.22 1.45
C ALA A 31 10.66 -6.41 2.40
N THR A 32 11.34 -6.32 3.55
CA THR A 32 11.30 -7.34 4.62
C THR A 32 10.18 -7.12 5.62
N PHE A 33 9.62 -5.90 5.67
CA PHE A 33 8.62 -5.48 6.67
C PHE A 33 7.18 -5.48 6.14
N ALA A 34 6.99 -5.62 4.84
CA ALA A 34 5.67 -5.58 4.21
C ALA A 34 5.60 -6.55 3.02
N ASP A 35 4.42 -7.12 2.79
CA ASP A 35 4.13 -7.92 1.60
C ASP A 35 3.55 -7.04 0.49
N TYR A 36 2.68 -6.08 0.84
CA TYR A 36 2.02 -5.21 -0.13
C TYR A 36 2.03 -3.77 0.33
N PHE A 37 2.18 -2.86 -0.63
CA PHE A 37 1.83 -1.45 -0.43
C PHE A 37 0.49 -1.15 -1.08
N VAL A 38 -0.32 -0.33 -0.40
CA VAL A 38 -1.49 0.30 -0.99
C VAL A 38 -1.20 1.78 -1.08
N LEU A 39 -1.19 2.35 -2.28
CA LEU A 39 -1.00 3.77 -2.47
C LEU A 39 -2.34 4.44 -2.77
N GLY A 40 -2.53 5.67 -2.34
CA GLY A 40 -3.68 6.50 -2.71
C GLY A 40 -3.37 7.98 -2.60
N THR A 41 -4.15 8.80 -3.29
CA THR A 41 -4.00 10.26 -3.30
C THR A 41 -5.19 10.91 -2.60
N GLY A 42 -4.90 11.72 -1.60
CA GLY A 42 -5.88 12.56 -0.89
C GLY A 42 -6.01 13.93 -1.55
N ARG A 43 -7.24 14.47 -1.51
CA ARG A 43 -7.59 15.79 -2.08
C ARG A 43 -7.28 16.98 -1.17
N SER A 44 -7.04 16.72 0.11
CA SER A 44 -6.72 17.75 1.11
C SER A 44 -6.06 17.10 2.32
N ALA A 45 -5.41 17.90 3.17
CA ALA A 45 -4.84 17.45 4.43
C ALA A 45 -5.87 16.76 5.35
N ALA A 46 -7.08 17.32 5.44
CA ALA A 46 -8.17 16.72 6.21
C ALA A 46 -8.59 15.36 5.64
N HIS A 47 -8.62 15.23 4.31
CA HIS A 47 -8.92 13.96 3.66
C HIS A 47 -7.82 12.92 3.92
N LEU A 48 -6.55 13.30 3.89
CA LEU A 48 -5.43 12.42 4.25
C LEU A 48 -5.52 11.94 5.70
N ALA A 49 -5.83 12.83 6.64
CA ALA A 49 -5.99 12.47 8.04
C ALA A 49 -7.17 11.49 8.26
N MET A 50 -8.29 11.68 7.55
CA MET A 50 -9.41 10.74 7.56
C MET A 50 -9.01 9.37 6.99
N LEU A 51 -8.34 9.34 5.83
CA LEU A 51 -7.86 8.10 5.23
C LEU A 51 -6.92 7.33 6.17
N ALA A 52 -6.01 8.06 6.82
CA ALA A 52 -5.05 7.50 7.75
C ALA A 52 -5.71 6.89 8.99
N SER A 53 -6.58 7.65 9.65
CA SER A 53 -7.24 7.24 10.90
C SER A 53 -8.25 6.10 10.71
N ALA A 54 -8.88 5.98 9.53
CA ALA A 54 -9.93 5.01 9.29
C ALA A 54 -9.46 3.71 8.59
N ALA A 55 -8.24 3.68 8.03
CA ALA A 55 -7.71 2.50 7.33
C ALA A 55 -7.63 1.25 8.24
N GLY A 56 -7.26 1.44 9.51
CA GLY A 56 -7.18 0.37 10.50
C GLY A 56 -8.54 -0.27 10.82
N GLU A 57 -9.60 0.54 10.95
CA GLU A 57 -10.95 0.02 11.17
C GLU A 57 -11.50 -0.68 9.92
N ALA A 58 -11.23 -0.13 8.73
CA ALA A 58 -11.63 -0.76 7.47
C ALA A 58 -11.03 -2.17 7.32
N LEU A 59 -9.74 -2.32 7.63
CA LEU A 59 -9.10 -3.63 7.62
C LEU A 59 -9.65 -4.55 8.72
N SER A 60 -9.90 -4.01 9.92
CA SER A 60 -10.43 -4.78 11.04
C SER A 60 -11.84 -5.33 10.73
N ALA A 61 -12.67 -4.57 10.03
CA ALA A 61 -13.97 -5.04 9.54
C ALA A 61 -13.81 -6.22 8.56
N HIS A 62 -12.90 -6.10 7.59
CA HIS A 62 -12.58 -7.17 6.63
C HIS A 62 -12.04 -8.44 7.31
N ASP A 63 -11.13 -8.29 8.26
CA ASP A 63 -10.58 -9.43 9.00
C ASP A 63 -11.64 -10.17 9.82
N ARG A 64 -12.61 -9.46 10.40
CA ARG A 64 -13.75 -10.09 11.11
C ARG A 64 -14.61 -10.91 10.14
N GLU A 65 -14.86 -10.38 8.94
CA GLU A 65 -15.66 -11.03 7.90
C GLU A 65 -14.96 -12.27 7.32
N VAL A 66 -13.67 -12.16 6.99
CA VAL A 66 -12.94 -13.19 6.22
C VAL A 66 -12.17 -14.18 7.11
N LEU A 67 -11.64 -13.75 8.26
CA LEU A 67 -10.79 -14.58 9.13
C LEU A 67 -11.48 -15.00 10.44
N GLY A 68 -12.66 -14.46 10.72
CA GLY A 68 -13.44 -14.71 11.93
C GLY A 68 -12.87 -13.99 13.17
N HIS A 69 -13.74 -13.77 14.17
CA HIS A 69 -13.48 -12.95 15.36
C HIS A 69 -12.21 -13.30 16.15
N LYS A 70 -11.72 -14.55 16.10
CA LYS A 70 -10.53 -14.98 16.87
C LYS A 70 -9.20 -14.47 16.31
N ARG A 71 -9.12 -14.12 15.02
CA ARG A 71 -7.88 -13.65 14.36
C ARG A 71 -7.82 -12.13 14.20
N ALA A 72 -8.92 -11.40 14.43
CA ALA A 72 -8.98 -9.93 14.37
C ALA A 72 -8.22 -9.22 15.52
N LYS A 73 -7.23 -9.88 16.15
CA LYS A 73 -6.61 -9.43 17.40
C LYS A 73 -5.61 -8.30 17.14
N LYS A 74 -5.93 -7.12 17.70
CA LYS A 74 -5.06 -6.00 18.15
C LYS A 74 -4.04 -5.36 17.19
N GLY A 75 -3.77 -5.94 16.03
CA GLY A 75 -2.68 -5.49 15.16
C GLY A 75 -3.01 -4.34 14.21
N SER A 76 -4.28 -4.02 13.98
CA SER A 76 -4.71 -3.07 12.93
C SER A 76 -5.35 -1.78 13.47
N ALA A 77 -5.92 -1.80 14.68
CA ALA A 77 -6.60 -0.64 15.26
C ALA A 77 -5.72 0.23 16.18
N GLU A 78 -4.55 -0.27 16.61
CA GLU A 78 -3.68 0.38 17.61
C GLU A 78 -2.46 1.07 16.98
N ARG A 79 -2.28 0.99 15.64
CA ARG A 79 -1.16 1.63 14.95
C ARG A 79 -1.54 3.05 14.57
N GLN A 80 -0.83 3.99 15.17
CA GLN A 80 -0.95 5.41 14.83
C GLN A 80 -0.41 5.62 13.41
N PRO A 81 -1.06 6.46 12.59
CA PRO A 81 -0.51 6.83 11.30
C PRO A 81 0.82 7.55 11.48
N GLU A 82 1.86 7.06 10.81
CA GLU A 82 3.15 7.74 10.77
C GLU A 82 3.06 8.92 9.80
N GLY A 83 3.46 10.10 10.27
CA GLY A 83 3.41 11.33 9.49
C GLY A 83 2.23 12.25 9.80
N LEU A 84 1.28 11.90 10.69
CA LEU A 84 0.36 12.92 11.22
C LEU A 84 1.11 13.82 12.21
N PRO A 85 1.23 15.13 11.98
CA PRO A 85 1.88 16.01 12.94
C PRO A 85 1.03 16.06 14.22
N SER A 86 1.68 15.84 15.36
CA SER A 86 1.08 15.90 16.69
C SER A 86 0.59 17.31 17.08
N GLN A 87 0.89 18.32 16.24
CA GLN A 87 0.66 19.74 16.46
C GLN A 87 0.40 20.45 15.11
N GLY A 88 -0.86 20.50 14.65
CA GLY A 88 -1.37 21.52 13.71
C GLY A 88 -0.81 21.60 12.27
N GLY A 89 0.14 20.78 11.86
CA GLY A 89 0.62 20.74 10.48
C GLY A 89 -0.30 19.92 9.55
N SER A 90 -0.29 20.21 8.25
CA SER A 90 -0.72 19.24 7.24
C SER A 90 0.49 18.42 6.82
N SER A 91 0.48 17.10 7.01
CA SER A 91 1.44 16.27 6.28
C SER A 91 0.88 15.94 4.91
N ASP A 92 1.68 16.22 3.89
CA ASP A 92 1.41 15.85 2.50
C ASP A 92 1.57 14.35 2.25
N TRP A 93 2.02 13.59 3.25
CA TRP A 93 2.16 12.15 3.18
C TRP A 93 1.93 11.48 4.54
N VAL A 94 1.15 10.42 4.55
CA VAL A 94 0.93 9.58 5.73
C VAL A 94 1.06 8.10 5.36
N ALA A 95 1.69 7.33 6.23
CA ALA A 95 1.82 5.88 6.12
C ALA A 95 1.10 5.19 7.29
N VAL A 96 0.42 4.08 7.00
CA VAL A 96 -0.30 3.27 7.99
C VAL A 96 0.16 1.83 7.86
N ASP A 97 0.83 1.31 8.89
CA ASP A 97 1.13 -0.11 9.01
C ASP A 97 -0.14 -0.89 9.39
N LEU A 98 -0.44 -1.91 8.60
CA LEU A 98 -1.64 -2.74 8.70
C LEU A 98 -1.31 -4.24 8.82
N GLY A 99 -0.07 -4.57 9.21
CA GLY A 99 0.36 -5.94 9.46
C GLY A 99 0.48 -6.78 8.19
N GLY A 100 1.60 -6.61 7.48
CA GLY A 100 1.89 -7.21 6.18
C GLY A 100 1.42 -6.36 4.98
N VAL A 101 0.65 -5.30 5.25
CA VAL A 101 0.25 -4.28 4.27
C VAL A 101 0.63 -2.92 4.83
N VAL A 102 1.19 -2.03 4.00
CA VAL A 102 1.40 -0.62 4.38
C VAL A 102 0.62 0.27 3.43
N ALA A 103 -0.30 1.06 3.96
CA ALA A 103 -1.05 2.03 3.19
C ALA A 103 -0.33 3.38 3.19
N HIS A 104 -0.04 3.94 2.03
CA HIS A 104 0.56 5.25 1.85
C HIS A 104 -0.45 6.19 1.19
N PHE A 105 -0.82 7.27 1.87
CA PHE A 105 -1.69 8.30 1.31
C PHE A 105 -0.92 9.60 1.13
N PHE A 106 -0.97 10.16 -0.07
CA PHE A 106 -0.20 11.34 -0.47
C PHE A 106 -1.11 12.48 -0.90
N SER A 107 -0.67 13.73 -0.76
CA SER A 107 -1.17 14.81 -1.60
C SER A 107 -0.74 14.59 -3.05
N GLY A 108 -1.40 15.26 -3.99
CA GLY A 108 -1.06 15.14 -5.41
C GLY A 108 0.40 15.51 -5.71
N ASP A 109 0.92 16.55 -5.06
CA ASP A 109 2.31 16.98 -5.19
C ASP A 109 3.29 15.96 -4.58
N ALA A 110 3.01 15.47 -3.38
CA ALA A 110 3.85 14.46 -2.73
C ALA A 110 3.90 13.16 -3.54
N ARG A 111 2.78 12.70 -4.14
CA ARG A 111 2.76 11.49 -4.97
C ARG A 111 3.70 11.62 -6.17
N ARG A 112 3.71 12.79 -6.83
CA ARG A 112 4.62 13.08 -7.95
C ARG A 112 6.07 13.19 -7.50
N TYR A 113 6.31 13.83 -6.36
CA TYR A 113 7.65 14.06 -5.85
C TYR A 113 8.34 12.77 -5.39
N TYR A 114 7.65 11.94 -4.61
CA TYR A 114 8.20 10.69 -4.08
C TYR A 114 8.21 9.55 -5.09
N ALA A 115 7.28 9.56 -6.06
CA ALA A 115 7.20 8.57 -7.14
C ALA A 115 7.35 7.12 -6.65
N MET A 116 6.64 6.78 -5.56
CA MET A 116 6.80 5.52 -4.82
C MET A 116 6.65 4.29 -5.72
N GLU A 117 5.77 4.35 -6.70
CA GLU A 117 5.60 3.34 -7.73
C GLU A 117 6.91 3.00 -8.40
N SER A 118 7.65 4.02 -8.88
CA SER A 118 8.90 3.80 -9.61
C SER A 118 9.94 3.10 -8.73
N LEU A 119 10.03 3.50 -7.45
CA LEU A 119 10.98 2.90 -6.51
C LEU A 119 10.73 1.42 -6.25
N TRP A 120 9.46 1.01 -6.22
CA TRP A 120 9.07 -0.34 -5.80
C TRP A 120 8.68 -1.27 -6.96
N THR A 121 8.60 -0.78 -8.20
CA THR A 121 8.18 -1.58 -9.37
C THR A 121 9.24 -1.69 -10.47
N HIS A 122 10.53 -1.74 -10.12
CA HIS A 122 11.63 -1.84 -11.10
C HIS A 122 11.72 -3.16 -11.92
N GLU A 123 10.67 -3.98 -11.97
CA GLU A 123 10.49 -5.02 -12.99
C GLU A 123 9.10 -4.84 -13.62
N THR A 124 9.04 -4.90 -14.94
CA THR A 124 7.99 -4.46 -15.88
C THR A 124 6.60 -5.13 -15.74
N GLY A 125 6.11 -5.41 -14.53
CA GLY A 125 4.81 -6.05 -14.31
C GLY A 125 4.20 -5.89 -12.91
N ASP A 126 4.75 -5.04 -12.04
CA ASP A 126 4.34 -5.00 -10.62
C ASP A 126 3.36 -3.87 -10.25
N THR A 127 3.15 -2.88 -11.12
CA THR A 127 2.09 -1.87 -10.94
C THR A 127 0.81 -2.34 -11.61
N GLU A 128 0.06 -3.21 -10.96
CA GLU A 128 -1.24 -3.61 -11.49
C GLU A 128 -2.29 -2.53 -11.20
N PRO A 129 -3.07 -2.17 -12.23
CA PRO A 129 -4.45 -1.86 -12.11
C PRO A 129 -5.10 -2.54 -10.92
N TRP A 130 -5.68 -1.91 -9.91
CA TRP A 130 -6.50 -2.69 -8.97
C TRP A 130 -7.70 -3.40 -9.66
N ARG A 131 -7.86 -3.21 -10.99
CA ARG A 131 -8.76 -3.95 -11.89
C ARG A 131 -8.15 -4.55 -13.17
N LEU A 132 -6.84 -4.57 -13.43
CA LEU A 132 -6.31 -4.95 -14.76
C LEU A 132 -5.03 -5.79 -14.73
N SER A 133 -5.03 -6.95 -14.09
CA SER A 133 -3.96 -7.95 -14.29
C SER A 133 -4.49 -9.22 -14.98
N PRO A 134 -4.05 -9.56 -16.21
CA PRO A 134 -4.42 -10.81 -16.88
C PRO A 134 -4.01 -12.06 -16.09
N ARG A 135 -2.97 -11.94 -15.26
CA ARG A 135 -2.52 -12.98 -14.31
C ARG A 135 -3.56 -13.31 -13.22
N TYR A 136 -4.64 -12.53 -13.09
CA TYR A 136 -5.65 -12.66 -12.03
C TYR A 136 -7.07 -12.95 -12.54
N ASP A 137 -7.36 -12.73 -13.83
CA ASP A 137 -8.59 -13.23 -14.46
C ASP A 137 -8.47 -14.68 -14.95
N ALA A 138 -7.25 -15.20 -15.06
CA ALA A 138 -6.98 -16.58 -15.45
C ALA A 138 -7.09 -17.57 -14.27
N ALA A 139 -8.25 -17.62 -13.61
CA ALA A 139 -8.81 -18.88 -13.14
C ALA A 139 -9.62 -19.58 -14.25
N ALA A 140 -9.29 -19.26 -15.51
CA ALA A 140 -9.74 -19.90 -16.74
C ALA A 140 -8.54 -20.06 -17.70
N GLY A 141 -7.65 -21.03 -17.41
CA GLY A 141 -6.82 -21.75 -18.40
C GLY A 141 -5.46 -21.16 -18.84
N GLY A 142 -4.43 -22.02 -18.88
CA GLY A 142 -3.30 -21.94 -19.83
C GLY A 142 -1.91 -21.56 -19.28
N GLU A 143 -0.89 -22.30 -19.70
CA GLU A 143 0.50 -22.41 -19.18
C GLU A 143 1.57 -21.46 -19.79
N GLU A 144 2.78 -21.56 -19.22
CA GLU A 144 4.15 -21.39 -19.77
C GLU A 144 4.93 -20.04 -19.67
N GLY A 145 6.06 -20.11 -18.93
CA GLY A 145 7.43 -19.91 -19.43
C GLY A 145 8.03 -18.49 -19.61
N GLY A 146 9.16 -18.19 -18.94
CA GLY A 146 10.20 -17.30 -19.51
C GLY A 146 10.96 -16.32 -18.59
N ALA A 147 12.22 -16.68 -18.29
CA ALA A 147 13.46 -15.88 -18.13
C ALA A 147 13.56 -14.69 -17.12
N ARG A 148 14.54 -14.82 -16.20
CA ARG A 148 15.07 -13.77 -15.28
C ARG A 148 16.22 -12.99 -15.93
N ALA A 149 16.20 -11.65 -15.84
CA ALA A 149 17.30 -10.76 -16.19
C ALA A 149 18.11 -10.35 -14.92
N PRO A 150 19.40 -9.97 -15.04
CA PRO A 150 20.30 -9.83 -13.89
C PRO A 150 20.15 -8.49 -13.16
N LEU A 151 20.29 -8.53 -11.83
CA LEU A 151 20.23 -7.37 -10.93
C LEU A 151 21.51 -6.52 -11.04
N ALA A 152 21.36 -5.22 -11.32
CA ALA A 152 22.44 -4.23 -11.22
C ALA A 152 22.61 -3.73 -9.76
N PRO A 153 23.81 -3.29 -9.34
CA PRO A 153 24.14 -3.13 -7.93
C PRO A 153 23.53 -1.87 -7.30
N LEU A 154 23.00 -2.05 -6.09
CA LEU A 154 22.45 -1.02 -5.21
C LEU A 154 23.56 -0.07 -4.74
N GLY A 155 23.44 1.23 -5.00
CA GLY A 155 24.40 2.19 -4.47
C GLY A 155 24.16 3.64 -4.82
N ARG A 156 23.25 4.30 -4.07
CA ARG A 156 23.43 5.64 -3.46
C ARG A 156 22.11 6.10 -2.83
N LEU A 157 22.04 6.06 -1.50
CA LEU A 157 21.00 6.74 -0.73
C LEU A 157 21.18 8.27 -0.84
N PRO A 158 20.08 9.05 -0.90
CA PRO A 158 20.13 10.51 -0.98
C PRO A 158 20.72 11.14 0.29
N PRO A 159 21.29 12.37 0.19
CA PRO A 159 22.24 12.89 1.18
C PRO A 159 21.68 13.18 2.57
N HIS A 160 20.36 13.37 2.70
CA HIS A 160 19.73 13.77 3.96
C HIS A 160 19.29 12.58 4.84
N LEU A 161 19.43 11.35 4.35
CA LEU A 161 19.17 10.09 5.08
C LEU A 161 20.46 9.40 5.48
N ARG A 162 21.52 10.18 5.70
CA ARG A 162 22.82 9.72 6.20
C ARG A 162 23.05 10.25 7.60
N GLU A 163 22.35 9.71 8.60
CA GLU A 163 22.80 9.68 10.00
C GLU A 163 22.29 8.40 10.68
#